data_AF-A0AAQ2EQL7-F1
#
_entry.id   AF-A0AAQ2EQL7-F1
#
_cell.length_a   1.000
_cell.length_b   1.000
_cell.length_c   1.000
_cell.angle_alpha   90.00
_cell.angle_beta   90.00
_cell.angle_gamma   90.00
#
_symmetry.space_group_name_H-M   'P 1'
#
loop_
_entity.id
_entity.type
_entity.pdbx_description
1 polymer ?
#
loop_
_entity_poly.entity_id
_entity_poly.type
_entity_poly.pdbx_seq_one_letter_code
_entity_poly.pdbx_strand_id
1 'polypeptide(L)'
;MNIRPPYQMNNGNVVNSTSSDKLHEKVREVATNRADDEPNQLPSSDNEFTIDFSYTQSPVTYSKEFFLNLDLSMIGLKRYGIHREHMGTEENGHIYKDTYGDFEGREKIDEFLAIFDRLGEEQKVKFAHFKPTEALLDVANRLTDEELGQLTDFIVESLTINLLDQKKDDYSTKLINKLSNMSDEVLQDTVKTMSKLMEQADNKVFAEPNLPAYLLDKDGHADFDLNVRDLGFFEDVNAYGDMNNQLLNDYAKFIIDNKLSDGDLLDLNAHLANSDFDTSRGMLDMATLVKANDRTTFIEMLNEVDTREPNNLFARLSKLSYENENTEYFRTDNREYVKYKGAPADDNEKSRLYNQLIKAYENQGLGWMNDVMEQSEGMPVRAELNMWLSILEDVEENPDAFKRSDSVESWMEGNLAGIVNDYYQGIKEKVFAHNEELDNFLNMSMLERIELDTIELDEQTPLAE
;
A
#
# COMPACT_ATOMS: atom_id res chain seq x y z
N MET A 1 20.23 48.70 5.90
CA MET A 1 18.99 49.42 5.52
C MET A 1 18.75 49.24 4.04
N ASN A 2 17.86 48.33 3.67
CA ASN A 2 16.99 48.47 2.51
C ASN A 2 15.82 47.52 2.75
N ILE A 3 14.64 48.12 2.88
CA ILE A 3 13.39 47.48 3.24
C ILE A 3 12.79 46.90 1.95
N ARG A 4 12.43 45.62 1.96
CA ARG A 4 11.42 45.05 1.05
C ARG A 4 10.24 44.54 1.90
N PRO A 5 9.01 44.67 1.39
CA PRO A 5 7.79 44.71 2.20
C PRO A 5 7.35 43.33 2.67
N PRO A 6 6.58 43.23 3.78
CA PRO A 6 5.92 41.98 4.13
C PRO A 6 4.82 41.68 3.11
N TYR A 7 4.89 40.52 2.47
CA TYR A 7 3.74 39.95 1.79
C TYR A 7 2.64 39.73 2.84
N GLN A 8 1.61 40.57 2.79
CA GLN A 8 0.31 40.25 3.39
C GLN A 8 -0.32 39.16 2.53
N MET A 9 -0.29 37.90 2.99
CA MET A 9 -1.28 36.93 2.57
C MET A 9 -2.39 36.88 3.61
N ASN A 10 -3.58 36.88 3.05
CA ASN A 10 -4.90 36.93 3.66
C ASN A 10 -5.05 35.93 4.81
N ASN A 11 -5.55 36.39 5.96
CA ASN A 11 -6.05 35.54 7.03
C ASN A 11 -7.34 34.84 6.55
N GLY A 12 -7.19 33.67 5.93
CA GLY A 12 -8.23 32.65 5.91
C GLY A 12 -7.96 31.67 7.04
N ASN A 13 -8.96 31.38 7.88
CA ASN A 13 -8.90 30.24 8.80
C ASN A 13 -8.66 28.97 7.98
N VAL A 14 -7.43 28.48 7.95
CA VAL A 14 -7.12 27.16 7.39
C VAL A 14 -7.20 26.19 8.55
N VAL A 15 -8.29 25.44 8.55
CA VAL A 15 -8.51 24.27 9.40
C VAL A 15 -7.38 23.27 9.13
N ASN A 16 -6.86 22.63 10.18
CA ASN A 16 -5.95 21.48 10.08
C ASN A 16 -6.45 20.52 9.00
N SER A 17 -5.81 20.53 7.83
CA SER A 17 -6.07 19.56 6.77
C SER A 17 -5.01 18.49 6.95
N THR A 18 -5.42 17.28 7.29
CA THR A 18 -4.55 16.10 7.28
C THR A 18 -3.97 15.89 5.88
N SER A 19 -2.92 15.07 5.73
CA SER A 19 -2.37 14.70 4.41
C SER A 19 -3.46 14.16 3.47
N SER A 20 -4.45 13.46 4.04
CA SER A 20 -5.67 13.02 3.37
C SER A 20 -6.48 14.17 2.80
N ASP A 21 -6.72 15.25 3.54
CA ASP A 21 -7.51 16.41 3.09
C ASP A 21 -6.89 17.19 1.92
N LYS A 22 -5.56 17.31 1.89
CA LYS A 22 -4.85 17.91 0.74
C LYS A 22 -4.84 17.00 -0.48
N LEU A 23 -4.81 15.67 -0.27
CA LEU A 23 -4.99 14.68 -1.31
C LEU A 23 -6.43 14.74 -1.85
N HIS A 24 -7.44 14.84 -0.97
CA HIS A 24 -8.86 14.98 -1.31
C HIS A 24 -9.14 16.20 -2.21
N GLU A 25 -8.53 17.35 -1.90
CA GLU A 25 -8.71 18.57 -2.69
C GLU A 25 -8.05 18.48 -4.08
N LYS A 26 -6.85 17.90 -4.16
CA LYS A 26 -6.12 17.76 -5.44
C LYS A 26 -6.63 16.62 -6.32
N VAL A 27 -7.06 15.50 -5.77
CA VAL A 27 -7.73 14.41 -6.52
C VAL A 27 -9.00 14.95 -7.17
N ARG A 28 -9.76 15.81 -6.48
CA ARG A 28 -10.90 16.52 -7.09
C ARG A 28 -10.49 17.43 -8.24
N GLU A 29 -9.43 18.24 -8.07
CA GLU A 29 -8.94 19.12 -9.15
C GLU A 29 -8.49 18.33 -10.40
N VAL A 30 -7.79 17.21 -10.22
CA VAL A 30 -7.29 16.38 -11.34
C VAL A 30 -8.45 15.65 -12.04
N ALA A 31 -9.40 15.11 -11.28
CA ALA A 31 -10.60 14.47 -11.84
C ALA A 31 -11.45 15.44 -12.68
N THR A 32 -11.45 16.73 -12.33
CA THR A 32 -12.14 17.77 -13.12
C THR A 32 -11.40 18.24 -14.37
N ASN A 33 -10.09 17.95 -14.50
CA ASN A 33 -9.23 18.50 -15.56
C ASN A 33 -8.87 17.50 -16.70
N ARG A 34 -9.21 16.20 -16.59
CA ARG A 34 -9.09 15.24 -17.71
C ARG A 34 -10.32 15.36 -18.63
N ALA A 35 -10.28 16.27 -19.59
CA ALA A 35 -11.40 16.59 -20.49
C ALA A 35 -11.36 15.89 -21.87
N ASP A 36 -10.39 15.01 -22.17
CA ASP A 36 -10.12 14.61 -23.56
C ASP A 36 -10.30 13.12 -23.93
N ASP A 37 -10.79 12.26 -23.03
CA ASP A 37 -11.36 10.97 -23.42
C ASP A 37 -12.88 11.08 -23.32
N GLU A 38 -13.62 10.56 -24.32
CA GLU A 38 -15.08 10.61 -24.51
C GLU A 38 -15.89 10.82 -23.22
N PRO A 39 -16.97 11.64 -23.23
CA PRO A 39 -17.62 12.15 -22.03
C PRO A 39 -18.22 11.01 -21.22
N ASN A 40 -17.40 10.39 -20.37
CA ASN A 40 -17.82 9.99 -19.05
C ASN A 40 -18.29 11.29 -18.42
N GLN A 41 -19.60 11.53 -18.52
CA GLN A 41 -20.26 12.58 -17.80
C GLN A 41 -19.76 12.49 -16.35
N LEU A 42 -18.87 13.41 -15.96
CA LEU A 42 -18.78 13.81 -14.57
C LEU A 42 -20.23 14.04 -14.15
N PRO A 43 -20.77 13.27 -13.19
CA PRO A 43 -22.18 13.36 -12.88
C PRO A 43 -22.45 14.82 -12.51
N SER A 44 -23.41 15.43 -13.23
CA SER A 44 -23.95 16.73 -12.88
C SER A 44 -24.19 16.78 -11.38
N SER A 45 -23.91 17.94 -10.77
CA SER A 45 -23.85 18.21 -9.33
C SER A 45 -25.11 17.89 -8.50
N ASP A 46 -26.15 17.32 -9.11
CA ASP A 46 -27.49 17.08 -8.59
C ASP A 46 -27.93 15.59 -8.61
N ASN A 47 -27.03 14.64 -8.88
CA ASN A 47 -27.45 13.25 -9.10
C ASN A 47 -27.69 12.47 -7.79
N GLU A 48 -28.96 12.34 -7.43
CA GLU A 48 -29.51 11.20 -6.67
C GLU A 48 -28.96 9.86 -7.23
N PHE A 49 -28.55 8.95 -6.34
CA PHE A 49 -27.98 7.65 -6.75
C PHE A 49 -29.05 6.57 -6.71
N THR A 50 -29.32 5.95 -7.84
CA THR A 50 -30.41 4.99 -8.00
C THR A 50 -29.87 3.61 -8.35
N ILE A 51 -30.09 2.60 -7.50
CA ILE A 51 -29.78 1.19 -7.81
C ILE A 51 -31.06 0.42 -8.10
N ASP A 52 -31.04 -0.32 -9.18
CA ASP A 52 -32.09 -1.28 -9.49
C ASP A 52 -31.80 -2.63 -8.84
N PHE A 53 -32.52 -2.92 -7.76
CA PHE A 53 -32.47 -4.22 -7.08
C PHE A 53 -33.58 -5.17 -7.54
N SER A 54 -34.47 -4.75 -8.47
CA SER A 54 -35.70 -5.50 -8.76
C SER A 54 -36.43 -5.03 -10.01
N TYR A 55 -36.83 -5.99 -10.86
CA TYR A 55 -37.73 -5.73 -12.00
C TYR A 55 -39.12 -5.18 -11.66
N THR A 56 -39.55 -5.32 -10.41
CA THR A 56 -40.94 -5.07 -9.99
C THR A 56 -41.07 -3.92 -9.01
N GLN A 57 -39.95 -3.45 -8.47
CA GLN A 57 -39.92 -2.36 -7.52
C GLN A 57 -39.22 -1.16 -8.17
N SER A 58 -39.63 0.04 -7.76
CA SER A 58 -38.90 1.23 -8.17
C SER A 58 -37.46 1.11 -7.66
N PRO A 59 -36.46 1.47 -8.47
CA PRO A 59 -35.08 1.42 -8.02
C PRO A 59 -34.89 2.35 -6.82
N VAL A 60 -33.99 1.96 -5.91
CA VAL A 60 -33.78 2.62 -4.62
C VAL A 60 -32.88 3.82 -4.83
N THR A 61 -33.36 4.99 -4.40
CA THR A 61 -32.60 6.23 -4.46
C THR A 61 -31.98 6.56 -3.11
N TYR A 62 -30.67 6.76 -3.10
CA TYR A 62 -29.86 7.14 -1.95
C TYR A 62 -29.48 8.62 -2.01
N SER A 63 -29.39 9.25 -0.83
CA SER A 63 -29.06 10.67 -0.71
C SER A 63 -27.56 10.93 -0.94
N LYS A 64 -27.22 12.16 -1.33
CA LYS A 64 -25.82 12.60 -1.50
C LYS A 64 -25.01 12.51 -0.20
N GLU A 65 -25.65 12.74 0.95
CA GLU A 65 -25.02 12.69 2.28
C GLU A 65 -24.59 11.26 2.64
N PHE A 66 -25.40 10.26 2.26
CA PHE A 66 -25.04 8.85 2.40
C PHE A 66 -23.78 8.51 1.57
N PHE A 67 -23.65 9.07 0.37
CA PHE A 67 -22.48 8.89 -0.49
C PHE A 67 -21.22 9.64 -0.04
N LEU A 68 -21.36 10.83 0.54
CA LEU A 68 -20.24 11.59 1.06
C LEU A 68 -19.55 10.86 2.23
N ASN A 69 -20.28 9.99 2.94
CA ASN A 69 -19.76 9.15 4.02
C ASN A 69 -19.21 7.79 3.53
N LEU A 70 -19.47 7.40 2.28
CA LEU A 70 -19.09 6.11 1.66
C LEU A 70 -17.74 6.14 0.91
N ASP A 71 -16.99 7.24 1.05
CA ASP A 71 -15.56 7.39 0.75
C ASP A 71 -15.12 7.57 -0.72
N LEU A 72 -13.91 8.14 -0.89
CA LEU A 72 -13.17 8.29 -2.16
C LEU A 72 -12.94 6.95 -2.89
N SER A 73 -12.96 5.82 -2.17
CA SER A 73 -12.73 4.47 -2.70
C SER A 73 -13.66 4.13 -3.87
N MET A 74 -14.86 4.71 -3.86
CA MET A 74 -15.88 4.53 -4.89
C MET A 74 -15.69 5.43 -6.14
N ILE A 75 -14.78 6.41 -6.10
CA ILE A 75 -14.54 7.32 -7.23
C ILE A 75 -13.93 6.55 -8.41
N GLY A 76 -14.57 6.65 -9.58
CA GLY A 76 -14.09 6.03 -10.81
C GLY A 76 -14.53 4.57 -11.03
N LEU A 77 -15.30 3.97 -10.11
CA LEU A 77 -15.91 2.65 -10.33
C LEU A 77 -17.09 2.77 -11.31
N LYS A 78 -17.19 1.84 -12.27
CA LYS A 78 -18.36 1.79 -13.14
C LYS A 78 -19.60 1.36 -12.37
N ARG A 79 -20.75 1.72 -12.92
CA ARG A 79 -22.06 1.31 -12.42
C ARG A 79 -22.65 0.31 -13.39
N TYR A 80 -23.14 -0.81 -12.87
CA TYR A 80 -23.88 -1.79 -13.65
C TYR A 80 -25.36 -1.68 -13.29
N GLY A 81 -26.22 -1.70 -14.31
CA GLY A 81 -27.67 -1.71 -14.13
C GLY A 81 -28.34 -2.64 -15.13
N ILE A 82 -29.61 -2.96 -14.88
CA ILE A 82 -30.40 -3.79 -15.77
C ILE A 82 -30.75 -2.98 -17.02
N HIS A 83 -30.39 -3.51 -18.18
CA HIS A 83 -30.75 -2.95 -19.48
C HIS A 83 -31.86 -3.78 -20.11
N ARG A 84 -32.92 -3.11 -20.57
CA ARG A 84 -34.08 -3.72 -21.22
C ARG A 84 -34.17 -3.24 -22.67
N GLU A 85 -33.92 -4.14 -23.60
CA GLU A 85 -34.03 -3.89 -25.04
C GLU A 85 -35.35 -4.45 -25.59
N HIS A 86 -36.10 -3.65 -26.33
CA HIS A 86 -37.31 -4.11 -27.02
C HIS A 86 -36.92 -4.89 -28.28
N MET A 87 -37.20 -6.19 -28.32
CA MET A 87 -36.83 -7.07 -29.46
C MET A 87 -37.95 -7.26 -30.48
N GLY A 88 -39.19 -6.94 -30.12
CA GLY A 88 -40.32 -7.14 -31.02
C GLY A 88 -41.67 -7.18 -30.30
N THR A 89 -42.73 -7.37 -31.06
CA THR A 89 -44.08 -7.53 -30.52
C THR A 89 -44.70 -8.75 -31.19
N GLU A 90 -45.01 -9.77 -30.40
CA GLU A 90 -45.73 -10.96 -30.84
C GLU A 90 -47.22 -10.85 -30.47
N GLU A 91 -48.04 -11.80 -30.93
CA GLU A 91 -49.49 -11.87 -30.67
C GLU A 91 -49.85 -11.82 -29.16
N ASN A 92 -48.89 -12.14 -28.29
CA ASN A 92 -49.07 -12.20 -26.83
C ASN A 92 -48.40 -11.03 -26.07
N GLY A 93 -47.84 -10.02 -26.76
CA GLY A 93 -47.28 -8.82 -26.14
C GLY A 93 -45.88 -8.43 -26.62
N HIS A 94 -45.30 -7.42 -25.96
CA HIS A 94 -43.93 -6.97 -26.24
C HIS A 94 -42.91 -7.97 -25.70
N ILE A 95 -41.92 -8.29 -26.53
CA ILE A 95 -40.78 -9.13 -26.16
C ILE A 95 -39.62 -8.21 -25.81
N TYR A 96 -39.02 -8.46 -24.66
CA TYR A 96 -37.88 -7.73 -24.16
C TYR A 96 -36.71 -8.68 -23.94
N LYS A 97 -35.50 -8.21 -24.28
CA LYS A 97 -34.25 -8.81 -23.82
C LYS A 97 -33.78 -8.02 -22.61
N ASP A 98 -33.70 -8.70 -21.48
CA ASP A 98 -33.16 -8.15 -20.25
C ASP A 98 -31.71 -8.61 -20.12
N THR A 99 -30.78 -7.68 -19.88
CA THR A 99 -29.35 -7.95 -19.70
C THR A 99 -28.83 -7.22 -18.48
N TYR A 100 -27.92 -7.84 -17.72
CA TYR A 100 -27.26 -7.20 -16.58
C TYR A 100 -25.82 -7.74 -16.46
N GLY A 101 -24.83 -6.89 -16.72
CA GLY A 101 -23.44 -7.35 -16.84
C GLY A 101 -23.28 -8.36 -17.99
N ASP A 102 -22.78 -9.55 -17.69
CA ASP A 102 -22.65 -10.67 -18.63
C ASP A 102 -23.89 -11.59 -18.66
N PHE A 103 -24.91 -11.33 -17.84
CA PHE A 103 -26.13 -12.13 -17.83
C PHE A 103 -27.11 -11.68 -18.90
N GLU A 104 -27.69 -12.66 -19.60
CA GLU A 104 -28.83 -12.49 -20.50
C GLU A 104 -30.02 -13.31 -19.99
N GLY A 105 -31.20 -12.70 -19.96
CA GLY A 105 -32.43 -13.35 -19.53
C GLY A 105 -32.68 -13.27 -18.03
N ARG A 106 -33.96 -13.37 -17.66
CA ARG A 106 -34.42 -13.02 -16.30
C ARG A 106 -33.93 -13.97 -15.22
N GLU A 107 -33.86 -15.27 -15.48
CA GLU A 107 -33.52 -16.27 -14.47
C GLU A 107 -32.17 -15.99 -13.80
N LYS A 108 -31.12 -15.78 -14.60
CA LYS A 108 -29.78 -15.48 -14.10
C LYS A 108 -29.67 -14.10 -13.45
N ILE A 109 -30.42 -13.13 -13.97
CA ILE A 109 -30.47 -11.79 -13.39
C ILE A 109 -31.17 -11.83 -12.02
N ASP A 110 -32.28 -12.55 -11.88
CA ASP A 110 -32.99 -12.74 -10.62
C ASP A 110 -32.13 -13.48 -9.59
N GLU A 111 -31.40 -14.50 -10.03
CA GLU A 111 -30.44 -15.23 -9.18
C GLU A 111 -29.36 -14.28 -8.63
N PHE A 112 -28.79 -13.43 -9.49
CA PHE A 112 -27.78 -12.45 -9.08
C PHE A 112 -28.38 -11.36 -8.17
N LEU A 113 -29.59 -10.87 -8.45
CA LEU A 113 -30.26 -9.87 -7.63
C LEU A 113 -30.54 -10.39 -6.21
N ALA A 114 -30.80 -11.68 -6.04
CA ALA A 114 -30.99 -12.30 -4.73
C ALA A 114 -29.74 -12.22 -3.83
N ILE A 115 -28.54 -12.01 -4.40
CA ILE A 115 -27.32 -11.80 -3.62
C ILE A 115 -27.42 -10.51 -2.80
N PHE A 116 -28.06 -9.46 -3.34
CA PHE A 116 -28.18 -8.18 -2.62
C PHE A 116 -28.98 -8.32 -1.32
N ASP A 117 -29.87 -9.30 -1.19
CA ASP A 117 -30.63 -9.52 0.06
C ASP A 117 -29.77 -10.05 1.20
N ARG A 118 -28.57 -10.55 0.89
CA ARG A 118 -27.61 -11.11 1.84
C ARG A 118 -26.65 -10.08 2.41
N LEU A 119 -26.60 -8.89 1.82
CA LEU A 119 -25.65 -7.82 2.15
C LEU A 119 -26.29 -6.74 3.04
N GLY A 120 -25.48 -6.10 3.88
CA GLY A 120 -25.86 -4.87 4.58
C GLY A 120 -26.09 -3.71 3.60
N GLU A 121 -26.77 -2.64 4.04
CA GLU A 121 -27.14 -1.52 3.16
C GLU A 121 -25.92 -0.85 2.48
N GLU A 122 -24.83 -0.69 3.22
CA GLU A 122 -23.56 -0.15 2.71
C GLU A 122 -22.92 -1.09 1.68
N GLN A 123 -22.86 -2.38 1.99
CA GLN A 123 -22.25 -3.39 1.14
C GLN A 123 -23.06 -3.61 -0.15
N LYS A 124 -24.40 -3.49 -0.11
CA LYS A 124 -25.23 -3.50 -1.35
C LYS A 124 -24.78 -2.43 -2.32
N VAL A 125 -24.45 -1.24 -1.81
CA VAL A 125 -24.04 -0.10 -2.61
C VAL A 125 -22.65 -0.33 -3.20
N LYS A 126 -21.71 -0.84 -2.40
CA LYS A 126 -20.37 -1.26 -2.87
C LYS A 126 -20.46 -2.38 -3.92
N PHE A 127 -21.24 -3.43 -3.65
CA PHE A 127 -21.40 -4.59 -4.53
C PHE A 127 -22.02 -4.24 -5.89
N ALA A 128 -22.88 -3.22 -5.97
CA ALA A 128 -23.48 -2.74 -7.22
C ALA A 128 -22.45 -2.23 -8.25
N HIS A 129 -21.21 -1.98 -7.83
CA HIS A 129 -20.11 -1.57 -8.70
C HIS A 129 -19.37 -2.76 -9.34
N PHE A 130 -19.61 -3.99 -8.88
CA PHE A 130 -19.00 -5.15 -9.50
C PHE A 130 -19.77 -5.55 -10.75
N LYS A 131 -19.03 -5.96 -11.78
CA LYS A 131 -19.64 -6.48 -13.00
C LYS A 131 -20.37 -7.79 -12.68
N PRO A 132 -21.68 -7.89 -12.94
CA PRO A 132 -22.40 -9.16 -12.81
C PRO A 132 -21.81 -10.20 -13.78
N THR A 133 -21.32 -11.31 -13.24
CA THR A 133 -20.66 -12.40 -13.99
C THR A 133 -20.97 -13.74 -13.32
N GLU A 134 -20.89 -14.85 -14.07
CA GLU A 134 -21.04 -16.19 -13.50
C GLU A 134 -19.99 -16.48 -12.40
N ALA A 135 -18.76 -15.97 -12.53
CA ALA A 135 -17.72 -16.13 -11.52
C ALA A 135 -18.08 -15.41 -10.20
N LEU A 136 -18.64 -14.20 -10.28
CA LEU A 136 -19.11 -13.47 -9.10
C LEU A 136 -20.29 -14.18 -8.44
N LEU A 137 -21.22 -14.70 -9.24
CA LEU A 137 -22.36 -15.48 -8.75
C LEU A 137 -21.91 -16.78 -8.06
N ASP A 138 -20.95 -17.50 -8.65
CA ASP A 138 -20.35 -18.71 -8.05
C ASP A 138 -19.70 -18.41 -6.70
N VAL A 139 -18.80 -17.41 -6.65
CA VAL A 139 -18.12 -17.00 -5.42
C VAL A 139 -19.14 -16.58 -4.36
N ALA A 140 -20.11 -15.72 -4.72
CA ALA A 140 -21.12 -15.27 -3.78
C ALA A 140 -21.92 -16.44 -3.19
N ASN A 141 -22.31 -17.42 -4.00
CA ASN A 141 -23.08 -18.58 -3.55
C ASN A 141 -22.30 -19.54 -2.64
N ARG A 142 -20.96 -19.50 -2.68
CA ARG A 142 -20.07 -20.36 -1.87
C ARG A 142 -19.64 -19.71 -0.55
N LEU A 143 -19.78 -18.39 -0.44
CA LEU A 143 -19.50 -17.64 0.78
C LEU A 143 -20.74 -17.49 1.66
N THR A 144 -20.54 -17.37 2.97
CA THR A 144 -21.57 -16.92 3.91
C THR A 144 -21.85 -15.42 3.73
N ASP A 145 -22.94 -14.93 4.33
CA ASP A 145 -23.32 -13.51 4.25
C ASP A 145 -22.25 -12.59 4.84
N GLU A 146 -21.60 -13.02 5.92
CA GLU A 146 -20.49 -12.30 6.56
C GLU A 146 -19.25 -12.26 5.66
N GLU A 147 -18.84 -13.40 5.11
CA GLU A 147 -17.68 -13.50 4.22
C GLU A 147 -17.90 -12.72 2.91
N LEU A 148 -19.12 -12.74 2.38
CA LEU A 148 -19.48 -11.96 1.20
C LEU A 148 -19.39 -10.44 1.47
N GLY A 149 -19.82 -10.01 2.65
CA GLY A 149 -19.65 -8.63 3.11
C GLY A 149 -18.16 -8.25 3.17
N GLN A 150 -17.35 -9.08 3.84
CA GLN A 150 -15.90 -8.87 3.96
C GLN A 150 -15.19 -8.80 2.60
N LEU A 151 -15.51 -9.70 1.67
CA LEU A 151 -14.97 -9.67 0.30
C LEU A 151 -15.36 -8.38 -0.43
N THR A 152 -16.61 -7.95 -0.27
CA THR A 152 -17.12 -6.73 -0.91
C THR A 152 -16.36 -5.50 -0.44
N ASP A 153 -16.19 -5.36 0.88
CA ASP A 153 -15.47 -4.26 1.47
C ASP A 153 -13.99 -4.27 1.04
N PHE A 154 -13.33 -5.43 1.11
CA PHE A 154 -11.93 -5.57 0.68
C PHE A 154 -11.69 -5.18 -0.78
N ILE A 155 -12.53 -5.64 -1.72
CA ILE A 155 -12.35 -5.31 -3.14
C ILE A 155 -12.41 -3.80 -3.34
N VAL A 156 -13.36 -3.11 -2.71
CA VAL A 156 -13.49 -1.65 -2.85
C VAL A 156 -12.29 -0.92 -2.25
N GLU A 157 -11.86 -1.28 -1.03
CA GLU A 157 -10.71 -0.64 -0.38
C GLU A 157 -9.38 -0.88 -1.13
N SER A 158 -9.19 -2.09 -1.68
CA SER A 158 -7.99 -2.42 -2.47
C SER A 158 -7.86 -1.61 -3.78
N LEU A 159 -8.95 -0.99 -4.25
CA LEU A 159 -9.02 -0.22 -5.51
C LEU A 159 -8.75 1.28 -5.31
N THR A 160 -8.61 1.75 -4.08
CA THR A 160 -8.51 3.17 -3.73
C THR A 160 -7.17 3.81 -4.17
N ILE A 161 -6.11 3.00 -4.32
CA ILE A 161 -4.73 3.46 -4.54
C ILE A 161 -4.44 3.87 -5.98
N ASN A 162 -5.12 3.26 -6.95
CA ASN A 162 -4.82 3.43 -8.37
C ASN A 162 -5.87 4.32 -9.07
N LEU A 163 -6.19 5.47 -8.48
CA LEU A 163 -7.17 6.42 -9.03
C LEU A 163 -6.84 6.88 -10.47
N LEU A 164 -5.57 6.79 -10.91
CA LEU A 164 -5.11 7.43 -12.15
C LEU A 164 -4.74 6.47 -13.30
N ASP A 165 -4.39 5.21 -13.05
CA ASP A 165 -3.70 4.36 -14.04
C ASP A 165 -4.30 2.95 -14.31
N GLN A 166 -5.28 2.47 -13.53
CA GLN A 166 -5.91 1.18 -13.81
C GLN A 166 -7.41 1.32 -14.07
N LYS A 167 -7.90 0.66 -15.14
CA LYS A 167 -9.35 0.44 -15.34
C LYS A 167 -9.84 -0.45 -14.19
N LYS A 168 -10.35 0.16 -13.11
CA LYS A 168 -10.74 -0.49 -11.86
C LYS A 168 -11.59 -1.75 -12.04
N ASP A 169 -12.49 -1.77 -13.03
CA ASP A 169 -13.38 -2.93 -13.28
C ASP A 169 -12.65 -4.19 -13.79
N ASP A 170 -11.53 -4.05 -14.50
CA ASP A 170 -10.76 -5.21 -14.99
C ASP A 170 -10.05 -5.90 -13.82
N TYR A 171 -9.65 -5.11 -12.82
CA TYR A 171 -8.97 -5.62 -11.62
C TYR A 171 -9.91 -6.43 -10.72
N SER A 172 -11.07 -5.89 -10.36
CA SER A 172 -12.05 -6.60 -9.53
C SER A 172 -12.52 -7.89 -10.21
N THR A 173 -12.79 -7.83 -11.52
CA THR A 173 -13.19 -9.00 -12.31
C THR A 173 -12.09 -10.08 -12.34
N LYS A 174 -10.81 -9.70 -12.48
CA LYS A 174 -9.68 -10.65 -12.42
C LYS A 174 -9.57 -11.32 -11.06
N LEU A 175 -9.69 -10.56 -9.98
CA LEU A 175 -9.65 -11.10 -8.63
C LEU A 175 -10.80 -12.08 -8.41
N ILE A 176 -12.04 -11.70 -8.73
CA ILE A 176 -13.22 -12.56 -8.62
C ILE A 176 -13.05 -13.84 -9.44
N ASN A 177 -12.57 -13.74 -10.69
CA ASN A 177 -12.30 -14.91 -11.52
C ASN A 177 -11.27 -15.85 -10.87
N LYS A 178 -10.23 -15.30 -10.25
CA LYS A 178 -9.24 -16.11 -9.54
C LYS A 178 -9.88 -16.83 -8.34
N LEU A 179 -10.64 -16.11 -7.52
CA LEU A 179 -11.35 -16.66 -6.36
C LEU A 179 -12.34 -17.78 -6.75
N SER A 180 -13.07 -17.62 -7.86
CA SER A 180 -14.02 -18.63 -8.33
C SER A 180 -13.38 -19.98 -8.65
N ASN A 181 -12.08 -19.98 -8.99
CA ASN A 181 -11.34 -21.21 -9.33
C ASN A 181 -10.68 -21.87 -8.11
N MET A 182 -10.75 -21.27 -6.92
CA MET A 182 -10.21 -21.86 -5.69
C MET A 182 -11.13 -22.96 -5.15
N SER A 183 -10.59 -23.87 -4.35
CA SER A 183 -11.38 -24.79 -3.52
C SER A 183 -12.11 -24.02 -2.41
N ASP A 184 -13.19 -24.58 -1.85
CA ASP A 184 -14.00 -23.89 -0.82
C ASP A 184 -13.18 -23.51 0.41
N GLU A 185 -12.28 -24.41 0.85
CA GLU A 185 -11.39 -24.16 1.99
C GLU A 185 -10.45 -22.98 1.71
N VAL A 186 -9.80 -22.97 0.55
CA VAL A 186 -8.86 -21.90 0.16
C VAL A 186 -9.59 -20.58 -0.05
N LEU A 187 -10.79 -20.60 -0.63
CA LEU A 187 -11.62 -19.41 -0.83
C LEU A 187 -11.98 -18.77 0.52
N GLN A 188 -12.49 -19.55 1.46
CA GLN A 188 -12.88 -19.06 2.79
C GLN A 188 -11.68 -18.51 3.56
N ASP A 189 -10.56 -19.23 3.55
CA ASP A 189 -9.33 -18.80 4.20
C ASP A 189 -8.74 -17.51 3.57
N THR A 190 -8.79 -17.39 2.25
CA THR A 190 -8.37 -16.18 1.53
C THR A 190 -9.26 -14.98 1.91
N VAL A 191 -10.58 -15.14 1.94
CA VAL A 191 -11.51 -14.06 2.34
C VAL A 191 -11.32 -13.67 3.80
N LYS A 192 -11.11 -14.64 4.69
CA LYS A 192 -10.79 -14.36 6.09
C LYS A 192 -9.47 -13.59 6.23
N THR A 193 -8.47 -13.92 5.42
CA THR A 193 -7.19 -13.21 5.36
C THR A 193 -7.36 -11.78 4.85
N MET A 194 -8.18 -11.58 3.80
CA MET A 194 -8.56 -10.23 3.33
C MET A 194 -9.12 -9.37 4.47
N SER A 195 -10.04 -9.91 5.26
CA SER A 195 -10.61 -9.21 6.41
C SER A 195 -9.56 -8.90 7.49
N LYS A 196 -8.63 -9.82 7.75
CA LYS A 196 -7.54 -9.61 8.72
C LYS A 196 -6.55 -8.54 8.27
N LEU A 197 -6.24 -8.48 6.98
CA LEU A 197 -5.38 -7.45 6.42
C LEU A 197 -6.04 -6.07 6.44
N MET A 198 -7.37 -5.99 6.24
CA MET A 198 -8.12 -4.74 6.45
C MET A 198 -8.01 -4.26 7.90
N GLU A 199 -8.21 -5.16 8.88
CA GLU A 199 -8.04 -4.82 10.30
C GLU A 199 -6.61 -4.33 10.60
N GLN A 200 -5.58 -4.94 10.00
CA GLN A 200 -4.20 -4.48 10.13
C GLN A 200 -3.99 -3.09 9.51
N ALA A 201 -4.54 -2.85 8.31
CA ALA A 201 -4.48 -1.58 7.61
C ALA A 201 -5.16 -0.45 8.40
N ASP A 202 -6.36 -0.70 8.93
CA ASP A 202 -7.12 0.27 9.72
C ASP A 202 -6.41 0.63 11.04
N ASN A 203 -5.73 -0.34 11.64
CA ASN A 203 -4.99 -0.15 12.90
C ASN A 203 -3.60 0.47 12.71
N LYS A 204 -3.04 0.44 11.49
CA LYS A 204 -1.72 1.01 11.21
C LYS A 204 -1.80 2.53 11.18
N VAL A 205 -1.06 3.15 12.11
CA VAL A 205 -0.87 4.60 12.14
C VAL A 205 0.52 4.92 11.61
N PHE A 206 0.58 5.49 10.41
CA PHE A 206 1.80 6.08 9.89
C PHE A 206 2.03 7.44 10.57
N ALA A 207 2.89 7.46 11.57
CA ALA A 207 3.28 8.71 12.23
C ALA A 207 4.24 9.50 11.33
N GLU A 208 4.03 10.82 11.25
CA GLU A 208 5.06 11.70 10.71
C GLU A 208 6.30 11.63 11.63
N PRO A 209 7.52 11.66 11.08
CA PRO A 209 8.73 11.64 11.89
C PRO A 209 8.76 12.85 12.84
N ASN A 210 9.15 12.63 14.10
CA ASN A 210 9.29 13.70 15.07
C ASN A 210 10.51 14.55 14.71
N LEU A 211 10.24 15.68 14.06
CA LEU A 211 11.29 16.63 13.73
C LEU A 211 11.69 17.41 14.99
N PRO A 212 13.00 17.60 15.24
CA PRO A 212 13.46 18.45 16.32
C PRO A 212 12.80 19.83 16.30
N ALA A 213 12.46 20.37 17.47
CA ALA A 213 11.72 21.63 17.57
C ALA A 213 12.39 22.83 16.86
N TYR A 214 13.70 22.78 16.63
CA TYR A 214 14.43 23.81 15.90
C TYR A 214 14.24 23.77 14.38
N LEU A 215 13.65 22.68 13.84
CA LEU A 215 13.20 22.56 12.46
C LEU A 215 11.76 23.02 12.26
N LEU A 216 11.03 23.27 13.35
CA LEU A 216 9.62 23.61 13.33
C LEU A 216 9.44 25.11 13.53
N ASP A 217 8.52 25.68 12.78
CA ASP A 217 8.03 27.02 13.06
C ASP A 217 7.16 27.03 14.33
N LYS A 218 6.70 28.22 14.70
CA LYS A 218 5.83 28.44 15.88
C LYS A 218 4.49 27.68 15.83
N ASP A 219 4.07 27.23 14.65
CA ASP A 219 2.83 26.52 14.39
C ASP A 219 3.07 24.99 14.24
N GLY A 220 4.34 24.55 14.41
CA GLY A 220 4.74 23.15 14.36
C GLY A 220 5.05 22.63 12.96
N HIS A 221 5.25 23.52 11.98
CA HIS A 221 5.53 23.14 10.60
C HIS A 221 7.01 23.21 10.28
N ALA A 222 7.51 22.18 9.58
CA ALA A 222 8.86 22.20 9.08
C ALA A 222 8.98 23.02 7.79
N ASP A 223 9.86 24.01 7.78
CA ASP A 223 10.25 24.76 6.58
C ASP A 223 11.65 24.33 6.17
N PHE A 224 11.75 23.64 5.03
CA PHE A 224 13.02 23.15 4.50
C PHE A 224 13.47 24.07 3.37
N ASP A 225 14.66 24.66 3.52
CA ASP A 225 15.28 25.52 2.50
C ASP A 225 15.57 24.75 1.20
N LEU A 226 15.80 23.44 1.31
CA LEU A 226 16.02 22.55 0.17
C LEU A 226 15.27 21.23 0.33
N ASN A 227 14.53 20.85 -0.71
CA ASN A 227 13.86 19.54 -0.81
C ASN A 227 14.39 18.80 -2.03
N VAL A 228 15.13 17.71 -1.80
CA VAL A 228 15.66 16.84 -2.86
C VAL A 228 14.85 15.56 -2.89
N ARG A 229 14.46 15.11 -4.09
CA ARG A 229 13.65 13.90 -4.27
C ARG A 229 14.25 13.05 -5.38
N ASP A 230 14.33 11.74 -5.15
CA ASP A 230 14.73 10.78 -6.19
C ASP A 230 13.57 10.46 -7.16
N LEU A 231 12.30 10.59 -6.70
CA LEU A 231 11.11 10.30 -7.50
C LEU A 231 10.40 11.57 -7.99
N GLY A 232 9.76 11.48 -9.16
CA GLY A 232 8.92 12.55 -9.70
C GLY A 232 7.64 12.74 -8.88
N PHE A 233 7.02 13.93 -8.94
CA PHE A 233 5.82 14.25 -8.14
C PHE A 233 4.65 13.25 -8.32
N PHE A 234 4.42 12.75 -9.53
CA PHE A 234 3.33 11.79 -9.77
C PHE A 234 3.67 10.38 -9.30
N GLU A 235 4.95 9.99 -9.33
CA GLU A 235 5.44 8.74 -8.74
C GLU A 235 5.33 8.81 -7.22
N ASP A 236 5.60 9.98 -6.63
CA ASP A 236 5.34 10.31 -5.22
C ASP A 236 3.85 10.07 -4.91
N VAL A 237 2.93 10.74 -5.61
CA VAL A 237 1.48 10.59 -5.32
C VAL A 237 0.96 9.15 -5.51
N ASN A 238 1.41 8.42 -6.54
CA ASN A 238 0.97 7.05 -6.79
C ASN A 238 1.58 6.03 -5.81
N ALA A 239 2.82 6.25 -5.34
CA ALA A 239 3.42 5.42 -4.31
C ALA A 239 2.75 5.60 -2.94
N TYR A 240 2.10 6.74 -2.71
CA TYR A 240 1.63 7.16 -1.38
C TYR A 240 0.12 7.43 -1.28
N GLY A 241 -0.67 7.06 -2.30
CA GLY A 241 -2.12 7.07 -2.20
C GLY A 241 -2.57 6.03 -1.19
N ASP A 242 -2.81 6.47 0.05
CA ASP A 242 -3.24 5.66 1.19
C ASP A 242 -2.39 4.38 1.41
N MET A 243 -1.23 4.56 2.06
CA MET A 243 -0.31 3.46 2.38
C MET A 243 -0.98 2.31 3.15
N ASN A 244 -2.07 2.56 3.89
CA ASN A 244 -2.84 1.51 4.57
C ASN A 244 -3.48 0.58 3.56
N ASN A 245 -4.10 1.13 2.52
CA ASN A 245 -4.72 0.36 1.45
C ASN A 245 -3.70 -0.41 0.60
N GLN A 246 -2.41 -0.01 0.60
CA GLN A 246 -1.36 -0.65 -0.20
C GLN A 246 -1.17 -2.12 0.13
N LEU A 247 -1.28 -2.48 1.42
CA LEU A 247 -1.28 -3.88 1.84
C LEU A 247 -2.42 -4.67 1.18
N LEU A 248 -3.62 -4.10 1.10
CA LEU A 248 -4.79 -4.73 0.49
C LEU A 248 -4.63 -4.87 -1.02
N ASN A 249 -4.11 -3.83 -1.68
CA ASN A 249 -3.84 -3.88 -3.10
C ASN A 249 -2.76 -4.91 -3.44
N ASP A 250 -1.68 -4.97 -2.67
CA ASP A 250 -0.58 -5.92 -2.88
C ASP A 250 -1.06 -7.36 -2.66
N TYR A 251 -1.87 -7.62 -1.63
CA TYR A 251 -2.48 -8.93 -1.43
C TYR A 251 -3.42 -9.30 -2.58
N ALA A 252 -4.27 -8.38 -3.02
CA ALA A 252 -5.17 -8.63 -4.14
C ALA A 252 -4.41 -8.94 -5.45
N LYS A 253 -3.32 -8.21 -5.74
CA LYS A 253 -2.44 -8.47 -6.89
C LYS A 253 -1.77 -9.82 -6.74
N PHE A 254 -1.22 -10.10 -5.56
CA PHE A 254 -0.65 -11.38 -5.24
C PHE A 254 -1.67 -12.49 -5.54
N ILE A 255 -2.90 -12.42 -5.03
CA ILE A 255 -3.93 -13.43 -5.31
C ILE A 255 -4.17 -13.58 -6.82
N ILE A 256 -4.33 -12.50 -7.58
CA ILE A 256 -4.52 -12.57 -9.04
C ILE A 256 -3.37 -13.34 -9.72
N ASP A 257 -2.13 -13.00 -9.39
CA ASP A 257 -0.93 -13.49 -10.07
C ASP A 257 -0.32 -14.75 -9.44
N ASN A 258 -0.79 -15.16 -8.26
CA ASN A 258 -0.14 -16.24 -7.50
C ASN A 258 -0.18 -17.56 -8.28
N LYS A 259 0.90 -18.31 -8.08
CA LYS A 259 1.07 -19.68 -8.60
C LYS A 259 1.44 -20.63 -7.47
N LEU A 260 1.04 -20.31 -6.25
CA LEU A 260 1.25 -21.19 -5.10
C LEU A 260 0.32 -22.40 -5.21
N SER A 261 0.69 -23.51 -4.58
CA SER A 261 -0.27 -24.59 -4.37
C SER A 261 -1.31 -24.17 -3.34
N ASP A 262 -2.47 -24.83 -3.31
CA ASP A 262 -3.50 -24.60 -2.30
C ASP A 262 -2.92 -24.69 -0.87
N GLY A 263 -2.05 -25.66 -0.62
CA GLY A 263 -1.37 -25.82 0.68
C GLY A 263 -0.45 -24.65 1.03
N ASP A 264 0.42 -24.24 0.11
CA ASP A 264 1.33 -23.11 0.35
C ASP A 264 0.57 -21.79 0.54
N LEU A 265 -0.57 -21.61 -0.15
CA LEU A 265 -1.42 -20.43 0.00
C LEU A 265 -2.11 -20.40 1.37
N LEU A 266 -2.63 -21.55 1.84
CA LEU A 266 -3.20 -21.67 3.19
C LEU A 266 -2.14 -21.38 4.27
N ASP A 267 -0.91 -21.89 4.09
CA ASP A 267 0.18 -21.64 5.04
C ASP A 267 0.55 -20.15 5.07
N LEU A 268 0.72 -19.51 3.90
CA LEU A 268 0.99 -18.08 3.82
C LEU A 268 -0.13 -17.24 4.47
N ASN A 269 -1.38 -17.56 4.15
CA ASN A 269 -2.54 -16.86 4.72
C ASN A 269 -2.62 -16.99 6.24
N ALA A 270 -2.29 -18.16 6.79
CA ALA A 270 -2.20 -18.36 8.24
C ALA A 270 -1.14 -17.44 8.88
N HIS A 271 0.00 -17.23 8.23
CA HIS A 271 1.02 -16.28 8.69
C HIS A 271 0.54 -14.83 8.61
N LEU A 272 -0.03 -14.42 7.48
CA LEU A 272 -0.56 -13.07 7.27
C LEU A 272 -1.65 -12.71 8.28
N ALA A 273 -2.59 -13.63 8.54
CA ALA A 273 -3.70 -13.42 9.45
C ALA A 273 -3.28 -13.26 10.92
N ASN A 274 -2.08 -13.72 11.28
CA ASN A 274 -1.54 -13.70 12.66
C ASN A 274 -0.38 -12.71 12.85
N SER A 275 -0.05 -11.93 11.83
CA SER A 275 1.06 -10.97 11.83
C SER A 275 0.56 -9.52 11.97
N ASP A 276 1.47 -8.61 12.25
CA ASP A 276 1.20 -7.17 12.16
C ASP A 276 1.34 -6.66 10.70
N PHE A 277 0.97 -5.39 10.49
CA PHE A 277 0.96 -4.75 9.17
C PHE A 277 2.33 -4.84 8.45
N ASP A 278 3.42 -4.51 9.16
CA ASP A 278 4.76 -4.45 8.57
C ASP A 278 5.26 -5.85 8.21
N THR A 279 5.06 -6.81 9.12
CA THR A 279 5.40 -8.21 8.91
C THR A 279 4.61 -8.77 7.71
N SER A 280 3.29 -8.57 7.66
CA SER A 280 2.45 -9.00 6.53
C SER A 280 2.89 -8.40 5.20
N ARG A 281 3.23 -7.11 5.19
CA ARG A 281 3.72 -6.44 3.97
C ARG A 281 5.04 -7.04 3.49
N GLY A 282 5.99 -7.28 4.38
CA GLY A 282 7.26 -7.91 4.04
C GLY A 282 7.11 -9.35 3.52
N MET A 283 6.21 -10.13 4.13
CA MET A 283 5.88 -11.48 3.66
C MET A 283 5.28 -11.47 2.24
N LEU A 284 4.36 -10.54 1.97
CA LEU A 284 3.72 -10.43 0.65
C LEU A 284 4.67 -9.95 -0.43
N ASP A 285 5.54 -8.99 -0.12
CA ASP A 285 6.55 -8.49 -1.04
C ASP A 285 7.49 -9.63 -1.45
N MET A 286 7.96 -10.42 -0.46
CA MET A 286 8.80 -11.57 -0.72
C MET A 286 8.07 -12.70 -1.46
N ALA A 287 6.84 -13.04 -1.08
CA ALA A 287 6.02 -14.04 -1.75
C ALA A 287 5.78 -13.70 -3.24
N THR A 288 5.68 -12.41 -3.56
CA THR A 288 5.47 -11.91 -4.92
C THR A 288 6.75 -11.97 -5.76
N LEU A 289 7.91 -11.68 -5.16
CA LEU A 289 9.17 -11.49 -5.89
C LEU A 289 10.11 -12.71 -5.87
N VAL A 290 9.86 -13.71 -5.02
CA VAL A 290 10.66 -14.94 -4.95
C VAL A 290 10.47 -15.82 -6.19
N LYS A 291 11.54 -16.46 -6.65
CA LYS A 291 11.48 -17.36 -7.81
C LYS A 291 10.67 -18.61 -7.51
N ALA A 292 10.10 -19.19 -8.55
CA ALA A 292 9.23 -20.36 -8.42
C ALA A 292 9.89 -21.57 -7.74
N ASN A 293 11.20 -21.78 -7.95
CA ASN A 293 11.97 -22.87 -7.34
C ASN A 293 12.36 -22.62 -5.87
N ASP A 294 12.21 -21.39 -5.39
CA ASP A 294 12.65 -20.95 -4.06
C ASP A 294 11.46 -20.80 -3.08
N ARG A 295 10.24 -21.08 -3.56
CA ARG A 295 8.99 -20.92 -2.79
C ARG A 295 8.86 -21.86 -1.61
N THR A 296 9.24 -23.12 -1.76
CA THR A 296 9.20 -24.07 -0.66
C THR A 296 10.10 -23.60 0.47
N THR A 297 11.32 -23.18 0.15
CA THR A 297 12.26 -22.62 1.11
C THR A 297 11.73 -21.34 1.76
N PHE A 298 11.05 -20.48 0.99
CA PHE A 298 10.36 -19.31 1.55
C PHE A 298 9.29 -19.70 2.59
N ILE A 299 8.45 -20.69 2.30
CA ILE A 299 7.44 -21.19 3.26
C ILE A 299 8.11 -21.82 4.50
N GLU A 300 9.20 -22.57 4.33
CA GLU A 300 9.98 -23.11 5.46
C GLU A 300 10.52 -21.98 6.35
N MET A 301 11.08 -20.92 5.74
CA MET A 301 11.55 -19.74 6.46
C MET A 301 10.41 -19.04 7.22
N LEU A 302 9.23 -18.88 6.62
CA LEU A 302 8.04 -18.32 7.30
C LEU A 302 7.67 -19.12 8.56
N ASN A 303 7.75 -20.45 8.48
CA ASN A 303 7.39 -21.34 9.60
C ASN A 303 8.38 -21.28 10.78
N GLU A 304 9.59 -20.80 10.56
CA GLU A 304 10.61 -20.65 11.62
C GLU A 304 10.68 -19.25 12.21
N VAL A 305 10.26 -18.22 11.46
CA VAL A 305 10.31 -16.83 11.94
C VAL A 305 9.34 -16.62 13.10
N ASP A 306 9.84 -15.98 14.17
CA ASP A 306 8.97 -15.51 15.25
C ASP A 306 8.25 -14.24 14.80
N THR A 307 7.06 -14.40 14.24
CA THR A 307 6.23 -13.30 13.74
C THR A 307 5.67 -12.41 14.85
N ARG A 308 5.87 -12.77 16.13
CA ARG A 308 5.52 -11.93 17.27
C ARG A 308 6.61 -10.93 17.63
N GLU A 309 7.83 -11.12 17.14
CA GLU A 309 8.93 -10.18 17.32
C GLU A 309 8.72 -8.98 16.39
N PRO A 310 8.52 -7.75 16.91
CA PRO A 310 8.17 -6.58 16.08
C PRO A 310 9.23 -6.20 15.04
N ASN A 311 10.49 -6.59 15.26
CA ASN A 311 11.62 -6.32 14.37
C ASN A 311 12.11 -7.58 13.65
N ASN A 312 11.23 -8.56 13.43
CA ASN A 312 11.57 -9.75 12.64
C ASN A 312 11.98 -9.39 11.20
N LEU A 313 12.57 -10.37 10.50
CA LEU A 313 13.07 -10.21 9.15
C LEU A 313 12.05 -9.58 8.20
N PHE A 314 10.81 -10.07 8.17
CA PHE A 314 9.81 -9.56 7.24
C PHE A 314 9.38 -8.14 7.59
N ALA A 315 9.22 -7.82 8.87
CA ALA A 315 8.95 -6.46 9.31
C ALA A 315 10.04 -5.49 8.84
N ARG A 316 11.32 -5.86 8.97
CA ARG A 316 12.44 -5.05 8.46
C ARG A 316 12.44 -4.93 6.93
N LEU A 317 12.18 -6.02 6.21
CA LEU A 317 12.11 -6.00 4.75
C LEU A 317 11.01 -5.08 4.22
N SER A 318 9.88 -4.96 4.94
CA SER A 318 8.79 -4.06 4.54
C SER A 318 9.22 -2.59 4.46
N LYS A 319 10.19 -2.18 5.31
CA LYS A 319 10.69 -0.81 5.36
C LYS A 319 11.36 -0.37 4.06
N LEU A 320 11.87 -1.32 3.27
CA LEU A 320 12.42 -1.06 1.94
C LEU A 320 11.42 -0.39 1.00
N SER A 321 10.12 -0.58 1.26
CA SER A 321 9.02 -0.04 0.47
C SER A 321 8.47 1.30 1.00
N TYR A 322 8.98 1.82 2.12
CA TYR A 322 8.45 3.01 2.80
C TYR A 322 9.30 4.27 2.58
N GLU A 323 8.73 5.36 2.05
CA GLU A 323 9.50 6.60 1.80
C GLU A 323 10.00 7.29 3.06
N ASN A 324 9.17 7.31 4.11
CA ASN A 324 9.54 7.92 5.39
C ASN A 324 10.78 7.23 5.98
N GLU A 325 10.92 5.92 5.80
CA GLU A 325 12.10 5.15 6.20
C GLU A 325 13.34 5.42 5.32
N ASN A 326 13.14 5.99 4.12
CA ASN A 326 14.19 6.40 3.18
C ASN A 326 14.42 7.93 3.17
N THR A 327 13.79 8.66 4.10
CA THR A 327 13.91 10.11 4.20
C THR A 327 14.97 10.49 5.22
N GLU A 328 15.90 11.34 4.81
CA GLU A 328 17.02 11.79 5.63
C GLU A 328 17.04 13.32 5.73
N TYR A 329 17.50 13.80 6.88
CA TYR A 329 17.48 15.23 7.23
C TYR A 329 18.90 15.72 7.48
N PHE A 330 19.24 16.86 6.91
CA PHE A 330 20.58 17.45 7.05
C PHE A 330 20.50 18.93 7.39
N ARG A 331 21.57 19.42 8.00
CA ARG A 331 21.83 20.83 8.29
C ARG A 331 23.09 21.28 7.57
N THR A 332 23.04 22.47 6.97
CA THR A 332 24.21 23.12 6.37
C THR A 332 25.05 23.84 7.43
N ASP A 333 26.26 24.24 7.07
CA ASP A 333 27.13 25.09 7.90
C ASP A 333 26.51 26.46 8.25
N ASN A 334 25.61 26.95 7.39
CA ASN A 334 24.87 28.20 7.60
C ASN A 334 23.52 28.00 8.32
N ARG A 335 23.26 26.80 8.84
CA ARG A 335 22.02 26.40 9.54
C ARG A 335 20.77 26.41 8.66
N GLU A 336 20.95 26.24 7.36
CA GLU A 336 19.84 25.95 6.45
C GLU A 336 19.53 24.44 6.53
N TYR A 337 18.27 24.07 6.27
CA TYR A 337 17.78 22.71 6.44
C TYR A 337 17.48 22.04 5.10
N VAL A 338 17.96 20.81 4.96
CA VAL A 338 17.77 20.00 3.76
C VAL A 338 16.98 18.75 4.11
N LYS A 339 15.91 18.49 3.35
CA LYS A 339 15.21 17.22 3.34
C LYS A 339 15.57 16.45 2.08
N TYR A 340 16.11 15.25 2.26
CA TYR A 340 16.33 14.30 1.18
C TYR A 340 15.27 13.20 1.28
N LYS A 341 14.48 13.03 0.21
CA LYS A 341 13.52 11.95 0.04
C LYS A 341 14.10 10.91 -0.91
N GLY A 342 14.64 9.84 -0.36
CA GLY A 342 15.16 8.71 -1.12
C GLY A 342 14.04 7.88 -1.73
N ALA A 343 14.30 7.30 -2.91
CA ALA A 343 13.37 6.35 -3.49
C ALA A 343 13.32 5.06 -2.64
N PRO A 344 12.14 4.43 -2.45
CA PRO A 344 12.04 3.05 -1.99
C PRO A 344 12.79 2.08 -2.90
N ALA A 345 13.14 0.90 -2.39
CA ALA A 345 13.81 -0.14 -3.18
C ALA A 345 12.91 -0.65 -4.32
N ASP A 346 13.48 -0.76 -5.52
CA ASP A 346 12.72 -1.28 -6.65
C ASP A 346 12.60 -2.83 -6.61
N ASP A 347 11.71 -3.38 -7.43
CA ASP A 347 11.47 -4.84 -7.45
C ASP A 347 12.71 -5.65 -7.85
N ASN A 348 13.65 -5.09 -8.61
CA ASN A 348 14.90 -5.78 -8.97
C ASN A 348 15.85 -5.83 -7.77
N GLU A 349 16.00 -4.72 -7.05
CA GLU A 349 16.78 -4.64 -5.81
C GLU A 349 16.23 -5.61 -4.77
N LYS A 350 14.91 -5.56 -4.53
CA LYS A 350 14.21 -6.45 -3.59
C LYS A 350 14.31 -7.91 -4.01
N SER A 351 14.05 -8.24 -5.28
CA SER A 351 14.16 -9.62 -5.77
C SER A 351 15.60 -10.14 -5.64
N ARG A 352 16.63 -9.33 -5.92
CA ARG A 352 18.03 -9.72 -5.69
C ARG A 352 18.28 -10.06 -4.21
N LEU A 353 17.86 -9.17 -3.30
CA LEU A 353 18.00 -9.38 -1.86
C LEU A 353 17.27 -10.66 -1.41
N TYR A 354 16.00 -10.82 -1.76
CA TYR A 354 15.20 -11.98 -1.34
C TYR A 354 15.78 -13.31 -1.83
N ASN A 355 16.26 -13.36 -3.07
CA ASN A 355 16.94 -14.55 -3.59
C ASN A 355 18.21 -14.87 -2.80
N GLN A 356 18.95 -13.87 -2.34
CA GLN A 356 20.14 -14.09 -1.52
C GLN A 356 19.76 -14.48 -0.07
N LEU A 357 18.72 -13.90 0.51
CA LEU A 357 18.22 -14.27 1.84
C LEU A 357 17.73 -15.72 1.87
N ILE A 358 17.03 -16.19 0.83
CA ILE A 358 16.68 -17.61 0.69
C ILE A 358 17.92 -18.50 0.70
N LYS A 359 18.93 -18.18 -0.12
CA LYS A 359 20.19 -18.93 -0.12
C LYS A 359 20.88 -18.88 1.25
N ALA A 360 20.82 -17.74 1.94
CA ALA A 360 21.40 -17.58 3.27
C ALA A 360 20.72 -18.52 4.26
N TYR A 361 19.39 -18.54 4.26
CA TYR A 361 18.60 -19.45 5.08
C TYR A 361 18.94 -20.92 4.78
N GLU A 362 19.03 -21.33 3.50
CA GLU A 362 19.39 -22.71 3.14
C GLU A 362 20.77 -23.13 3.64
N ASN A 363 21.74 -22.21 3.63
CA ASN A 363 23.13 -22.52 3.94
C ASN A 363 23.50 -22.32 5.41
N GLN A 364 22.89 -21.34 6.08
CA GLN A 364 23.26 -20.88 7.43
C GLN A 364 22.10 -20.93 8.44
N GLY A 365 20.86 -21.01 7.97
CA GLY A 365 19.65 -21.04 8.81
C GLY A 365 19.24 -19.69 9.37
N LEU A 366 18.04 -19.64 9.96
CA LEU A 366 17.44 -18.41 10.47
C LEU A 366 18.22 -17.79 11.64
N GLY A 367 18.88 -18.60 12.47
CA GLY A 367 19.69 -18.12 13.60
C GLY A 367 20.80 -17.16 13.15
N TRP A 368 21.52 -17.51 12.07
CA TRP A 368 22.54 -16.65 11.50
C TRP A 368 21.97 -15.33 10.97
N MET A 369 20.78 -15.37 10.36
CA MET A 369 20.11 -14.17 9.87
C MET A 369 19.66 -13.26 11.02
N ASN A 370 19.23 -13.84 12.14
CA ASN A 370 18.89 -13.08 13.35
C ASN A 370 20.13 -12.39 13.93
N ASP A 371 21.29 -13.06 13.96
CA ASP A 371 22.55 -12.44 14.40
C ASP A 371 22.90 -11.22 13.50
N VAL A 372 22.70 -11.33 12.19
CA VAL A 372 22.91 -10.21 11.25
C VAL A 372 21.97 -9.05 11.54
N MET A 373 20.68 -9.32 11.80
CA MET A 373 19.69 -8.29 12.13
C MET A 373 19.97 -7.58 13.46
N GLU A 374 20.43 -8.32 14.47
CA GLU A 374 20.80 -7.75 15.76
C GLU A 374 21.94 -6.75 15.61
N GLN A 375 22.96 -7.08 14.80
CA GLN A 375 24.10 -6.21 14.56
C GLN A 375 23.79 -5.00 13.66
N SER A 376 22.71 -5.06 12.87
CA SER A 376 22.28 -3.99 11.96
C SER A 376 21.24 -3.04 12.55
N GLU A 377 20.90 -3.20 13.83
CA GLU A 377 19.86 -2.40 14.47
C GLU A 377 20.14 -0.89 14.40
N GLY A 378 19.10 -0.11 14.09
CA GLY A 378 19.19 1.36 14.00
C GLY A 378 19.87 1.89 12.72
N MET A 379 20.29 1.01 11.82
CA MET A 379 20.83 1.44 10.52
C MET A 379 19.76 2.05 9.62
N PRO A 380 20.15 2.97 8.72
CA PRO A 380 19.28 3.40 7.64
C PRO A 380 18.90 2.21 6.75
N VAL A 381 17.65 2.17 6.34
CA VAL A 381 17.08 1.03 5.59
C VAL A 381 17.84 0.72 4.30
N ARG A 382 18.29 1.73 3.55
CA ARG A 382 19.14 1.53 2.36
C ARG A 382 20.54 1.01 2.70
N ALA A 383 21.11 1.43 3.83
CA ALA A 383 22.39 0.91 4.29
C ALA A 383 22.25 -0.55 4.74
N GLU A 384 21.12 -0.91 5.38
CA GLU A 384 20.81 -2.30 5.74
C GLU A 384 20.66 -3.18 4.49
N LEU A 385 20.00 -2.71 3.42
CA LEU A 385 19.97 -3.43 2.14
C LEU A 385 21.39 -3.68 1.59
N ASN A 386 22.23 -2.65 1.53
CA ASN A 386 23.60 -2.78 1.03
C ASN A 386 24.45 -3.71 1.90
N MET A 387 24.25 -3.68 3.21
CA MET A 387 24.89 -4.59 4.15
C MET A 387 24.48 -6.04 3.87
N TRP A 388 23.19 -6.32 3.74
CA TRP A 388 22.73 -7.66 3.40
C TRP A 388 23.36 -8.16 2.09
N LEU A 389 23.33 -7.35 1.03
CA LEU A 389 23.93 -7.73 -0.24
C LEU A 389 25.44 -8.02 -0.11
N SER A 390 26.15 -7.24 0.71
CA SER A 390 27.61 -7.37 0.90
C SER A 390 27.98 -8.59 1.74
N ILE A 391 27.32 -8.82 2.88
CA ILE A 391 27.64 -9.98 3.73
C ILE A 391 27.29 -11.28 3.00
N LEU A 392 26.20 -11.30 2.23
CA LEU A 392 25.79 -12.47 1.47
C LEU A 392 26.75 -12.79 0.30
N GLU A 393 27.31 -11.76 -0.33
CA GLU A 393 28.37 -11.92 -1.33
C GLU A 393 29.64 -12.51 -0.70
N ASP A 394 30.09 -11.97 0.44
CA ASP A 394 31.27 -12.48 1.15
C ASP A 394 31.09 -13.91 1.67
N VAL A 395 29.88 -14.28 2.11
CA VAL A 395 29.54 -15.66 2.50
C VAL A 395 29.63 -16.61 1.30
N GLU A 396 29.20 -16.18 0.11
CA GLU A 396 29.28 -16.97 -1.12
C GLU A 396 30.74 -17.12 -1.60
N GLU A 397 31.55 -16.06 -1.50
CA GLU A 397 32.95 -16.06 -1.91
C GLU A 397 33.87 -16.81 -0.92
N ASN A 398 33.59 -16.72 0.38
CA ASN A 398 34.44 -17.29 1.43
C ASN A 398 33.62 -17.93 2.57
N PRO A 399 32.93 -19.04 2.31
CA PRO A 399 32.04 -19.67 3.29
C PRO A 399 32.77 -20.16 4.55
N ASP A 400 34.08 -20.46 4.47
CA ASP A 400 34.88 -20.90 5.61
C ASP A 400 35.06 -19.80 6.67
N ALA A 401 35.03 -18.52 6.27
CA ALA A 401 35.13 -17.39 7.20
C ALA A 401 33.88 -17.26 8.09
N PHE A 402 32.73 -17.77 7.63
CA PHE A 402 31.44 -17.63 8.30
C PHE A 402 30.99 -18.87 9.09
N LYS A 403 31.90 -19.84 9.29
CA LYS A 403 31.62 -21.06 10.08
C LYS A 403 31.71 -20.88 11.59
N ARG A 404 32.27 -19.76 12.06
CA ARG A 404 32.45 -19.49 13.50
C ARG A 404 31.26 -18.70 14.03
N SER A 405 30.93 -18.91 15.30
CA SER A 405 29.81 -18.22 15.96
C SER A 405 29.98 -16.70 16.04
N ASP A 406 31.22 -16.21 16.03
CA ASP A 406 31.57 -14.77 16.09
C ASP A 406 31.80 -14.15 14.70
N SER A 407 31.51 -14.90 13.62
CA SER A 407 31.86 -14.46 12.26
C SER A 407 31.03 -13.28 11.77
N VAL A 408 29.74 -13.23 12.12
CA VAL A 408 28.86 -12.10 11.79
C VAL A 408 29.36 -10.85 12.51
N GLU A 409 29.56 -10.92 13.83
CA GLU A 409 30.07 -9.80 14.64
C GLU A 409 31.41 -9.27 14.09
N SER A 410 32.36 -10.17 13.84
CA SER A 410 33.67 -9.81 13.28
C SER A 410 33.57 -9.14 11.91
N TRP A 411 32.64 -9.60 11.06
CA TRP A 411 32.41 -9.00 9.76
C TRP A 411 31.77 -7.60 9.89
N MET A 412 30.79 -7.45 10.78
CA MET A 412 30.10 -6.18 11.03
C MET A 412 31.08 -5.11 11.55
N GLU A 413 31.94 -5.45 12.51
CA GLU A 413 32.96 -4.54 13.05
C GLU A 413 33.89 -3.97 11.97
N GLY A 414 34.20 -4.77 10.93
CA GLY A 414 35.10 -4.40 9.85
C GLY A 414 34.46 -3.58 8.73
N ASN A 415 33.17 -3.76 8.47
CA ASN A 415 32.53 -3.30 7.23
C ASN A 415 31.40 -2.29 7.43
N LEU A 416 30.67 -2.36 8.55
CA LEU A 416 29.39 -1.66 8.72
C LEU A 416 29.53 -0.13 8.61
N ALA A 417 30.54 0.42 9.29
CA ALA A 417 30.79 1.86 9.27
C ALA A 417 31.11 2.39 7.86
N GLY A 418 31.77 1.58 7.04
CA GLY A 418 32.05 1.91 5.64
C GLY A 418 30.77 2.00 4.82
N ILE A 419 29.92 0.98 4.92
CA ILE A 419 28.63 0.91 4.21
C ILE A 419 27.72 2.09 4.56
N VAL A 420 27.62 2.42 5.85
CA VAL A 420 26.82 3.56 6.32
C VAL A 420 27.40 4.88 5.83
N ASN A 421 28.72 5.05 5.87
CA ASN A 421 29.36 6.25 5.35
C ASN A 421 29.12 6.41 3.85
N ASP A 422 29.29 5.35 3.06
CA ASP A 422 29.11 5.39 1.60
C ASP A 422 27.67 5.75 1.22
N TYR A 423 26.67 5.22 1.94
CA TYR A 423 25.28 5.63 1.81
C TYR A 423 25.09 7.13 2.01
N TYR A 424 25.62 7.69 3.11
CA TYR A 424 25.50 9.11 3.38
C TYR A 424 26.30 10.00 2.42
N GLN A 425 27.46 9.55 1.94
CA GLN A 425 28.20 10.30 0.92
C GLN A 425 27.40 10.39 -0.38
N GLY A 426 26.78 9.28 -0.82
CA GLY A 426 25.92 9.27 -2.00
C GLY A 426 24.75 10.26 -1.91
N ILE A 427 24.12 10.37 -0.75
CA ILE A 427 23.08 11.39 -0.52
C ILE A 427 23.65 12.80 -0.63
N LYS A 428 24.79 13.07 0.02
CA LYS A 428 25.42 14.40 -0.01
C LYS A 428 25.77 14.82 -1.43
N GLU A 429 26.30 13.92 -2.24
CA GLU A 429 26.61 14.18 -3.65
C GLU A 429 25.36 14.60 -4.44
N LYS A 430 24.24 13.89 -4.26
CA LYS A 430 22.95 14.25 -4.89
C LYS A 430 22.44 15.61 -4.44
N VAL A 431 22.54 15.90 -3.13
CA VAL A 431 22.12 17.20 -2.57
C VAL A 431 22.95 18.34 -3.13
N PHE A 432 24.28 18.17 -3.18
CA PHE A 432 25.17 19.18 -3.75
C PHE A 432 24.88 19.41 -5.24
N ALA A 433 24.72 18.34 -6.03
CA ALA A 433 24.38 18.43 -7.44
C ALA A 433 23.06 19.18 -7.67
N HIS A 434 22.00 18.83 -6.91
CA HIS A 434 20.70 19.49 -7.04
C HIS A 434 20.78 20.99 -6.68
N ASN A 435 21.56 21.34 -5.66
CA ASN A 435 21.73 22.73 -5.26
C ASN A 435 22.45 23.59 -6.33
N GLU A 436 23.40 23.02 -7.05
CA GLU A 436 24.10 23.70 -8.15
C GLU A 436 23.17 24.00 -9.34
N GLU A 437 22.04 23.28 -9.45
CA GLU A 437 21.03 23.49 -10.50
C GLU A 437 20.02 24.59 -10.16
N LEU A 438 19.99 25.10 -8.91
CA LEU A 438 19.06 26.13 -8.49
C LEU A 438 19.46 27.53 -8.96
N ASP A 439 18.46 28.32 -9.35
CA ASP A 439 18.65 29.74 -9.71
C ASP A 439 19.25 30.57 -8.55
N ASN A 440 18.96 30.16 -7.30
CA ASN A 440 19.55 30.71 -6.09
C ASN A 440 20.09 29.55 -5.23
N PHE A 441 21.31 29.10 -5.51
CA PHE A 441 21.95 28.03 -4.74
C PHE A 441 22.19 28.43 -3.28
N LEU A 442 22.02 27.47 -2.38
CA LEU A 442 22.40 27.56 -0.98
C LEU A 442 23.91 27.51 -0.84
N ASN A 443 24.46 28.27 0.10
CA ASN A 443 25.89 28.20 0.40
C ASN A 443 26.14 27.01 1.34
N MET A 444 26.53 25.87 0.75
CA MET A 444 26.75 24.62 1.48
C MET A 444 28.21 24.20 1.38
N SER A 445 28.98 24.38 2.45
CA SER A 445 30.34 23.82 2.54
C SER A 445 30.39 22.46 3.24
N MET A 446 29.35 22.14 4.03
CA MET A 446 29.20 20.87 4.74
C MET A 446 27.72 20.53 4.91
N LEU A 447 27.43 19.22 4.94
CA LEU A 447 26.14 18.67 5.35
C LEU A 447 26.33 17.76 6.57
N GLU A 448 25.72 18.17 7.68
CA GLU A 448 25.65 17.42 8.94
C GLU A 448 24.30 16.72 9.03
N ARG A 449 24.29 15.41 9.30
CA ARG A 449 23.05 14.66 9.47
C ARG A 449 22.33 15.13 10.74
N ILE A 450 21.02 15.24 10.67
CA ILE A 450 20.16 15.45 11.82
C ILE A 450 19.64 14.08 12.26
N GLU A 451 20.02 13.66 13.46
CA GLU A 451 19.43 12.49 14.10
C GLU A 451 18.04 12.86 14.63
N LEU A 452 17.04 12.09 14.25
CA LEU A 452 15.69 12.21 14.80
C LEU A 452 15.64 11.36 16.07
N ASP A 453 15.26 11.96 17.19
CA ASP A 453 15.06 11.20 18.42
C ASP A 453 13.95 10.17 18.19
N THR A 454 14.26 8.89 18.38
CA THR A 454 13.25 7.89 18.67
C THR A 454 12.61 8.28 19.99
N ILE A 455 11.31 8.61 20.01
CA ILE A 455 10.59 8.80 21.27
C ILE A 455 10.68 7.46 22.03
N GLU A 456 11.54 7.39 23.04
CA GLU A 456 11.20 6.61 24.23
C GLU A 456 9.91 7.20 24.75
N LEU A 457 8.83 6.41 24.78
CA LEU A 457 7.63 6.75 25.53
C LEU A 457 8.05 6.87 26.99
N ASP A 458 8.44 8.07 27.38
CA ASP A 458 8.87 8.39 28.73
C ASP A 458 7.63 8.22 29.62
N GLU A 459 7.51 7.06 30.28
CA GLU A 459 6.57 6.79 31.37
C GLU A 459 6.91 7.66 32.60
N GLN A 460 7.10 8.97 32.45
CA GLN A 460 7.28 9.88 33.57
C GLN A 460 6.62 11.23 33.30
N THR A 461 5.28 11.23 33.27
CA THR A 461 4.56 12.39 33.81
C THR A 461 4.13 12.03 35.24
N PRO A 462 4.71 12.65 36.28
CA PRO A 462 4.19 12.48 37.63
C PRO A 462 2.77 13.05 37.67
N LEU A 463 1.83 12.28 38.23
CA LEU A 463 0.53 12.76 38.66
C LEU A 463 0.75 14.00 39.55
N ALA A 464 0.30 15.16 39.07
CA ALA A 464 0.10 16.32 39.93
C ALA A 464 -1.30 16.19 40.54
N GLU A 465 -1.32 16.14 41.88
CA GLU A 465 -2.51 16.16 42.74
C GLU A 465 -3.43 17.37 42.51
#